data_AF-A0A4Q0Z6E6-F1
#
_entry.id   AF-A0A4Q0Z6E6-F1
#
_cell.length_a   1.000
_cell.length_b   1.000
_cell.length_c   1.000
_cell.angle_alpha   90.00
_cell.angle_beta   90.00
_cell.angle_gamma   90.00
#
_symmetry.space_group_name_H-M   'P 1'
#
loop_
_entity.id
_entity.type
_entity.pdbx_description
1 polymer ?
#
loop_
_entity_poly.entity_id
_entity_poly.type
_entity_poly.pdbx_seq_one_letter_code
_entity_poly.pdbx_strand_id
1 'polypeptide(L)'
;MGKSIYIYGTSSQRLVSADIASSCGYDDIIFVDDEENEYPSFDDIKRTNGIYMTFAICSNAIRAKLYEKVQSNGFEIVSLIHPSVIIFPSATIGKGTCDAKCSSKCKSCHM
;
A
#
# COMPACT_ATOMS: atom_id res chain seq x y z
N MET A 1 0.37 10.24 19.23
CA MET A 1 -0.43 9.09 18.75
C MET A 1 0.12 8.75 17.38
N GLY A 2 0.68 7.55 17.23
CA GLY A 2 1.23 7.13 15.94
C GLY A 2 0.12 6.81 14.96
N LYS A 3 0.40 6.95 13.66
CA LYS A 3 -0.55 6.60 12.60
C LYS A 3 -0.37 5.14 12.21
N SER A 4 -1.44 4.34 12.30
CA SER A 4 -1.44 2.96 11.84
C SER A 4 -1.86 2.85 10.36
N ILE A 5 -1.33 1.85 9.66
CA ILE A 5 -1.70 1.53 8.28
C ILE A 5 -1.75 0.03 8.04
N TYR A 6 -2.78 -0.40 7.32
CA TYR A 6 -2.89 -1.75 6.78
C TYR A 6 -2.20 -1.84 5.42
N ILE A 7 -1.32 -2.83 5.25
CA ILE A 7 -0.72 -3.19 3.97
C ILE A 7 -1.25 -4.54 3.54
N TYR A 8 -2.16 -4.54 2.56
CA TYR A 8 -2.81 -5.74 2.06
C TYR A 8 -2.03 -6.31 0.88
N GLY A 9 -1.49 -7.53 1.05
CA GLY A 9 -0.87 -8.29 -0.03
C GLY A 9 -0.02 -9.43 0.51
N THR A 10 0.34 -10.36 -0.37
CA THR A 10 1.06 -11.61 -0.03
C THR A 10 2.50 -11.63 -0.54
N SER A 11 2.92 -10.59 -1.27
CA SER A 11 4.17 -10.61 -2.03
C SER A 11 5.36 -10.00 -1.28
N SER A 12 6.58 -10.29 -1.74
CA SER A 12 7.82 -9.63 -1.30
C SER A 12 7.81 -8.11 -1.44
N GLN A 13 6.85 -7.54 -2.18
CA GLN A 13 6.66 -6.09 -2.34
C GLN A 13 6.06 -5.42 -1.09
N ARG A 14 5.48 -6.21 -0.17
CA ARG A 14 4.98 -5.72 1.13
C ARG A 14 6.05 -4.95 1.91
N LEU A 15 7.29 -5.43 1.89
CA LEU A 15 8.42 -4.81 2.60
C LEU A 15 8.75 -3.42 2.01
N VAL A 16 8.68 -3.28 0.69
CA VAL A 16 8.88 -1.98 0.03
C VAL A 16 7.75 -1.03 0.42
N SER A 17 6.49 -1.48 0.41
CA SER A 17 5.37 -0.66 0.89
C SER A 17 5.51 -0.27 2.37
N ALA A 18 6.05 -1.15 3.22
CA ALA A 18 6.30 -0.87 4.62
C ALA A 18 7.40 0.19 4.83
N ASP A 19 8.49 0.11 4.05
CA ASP A 19 9.55 1.13 4.05
C ASP A 19 9.01 2.50 3.61
N ILE A 20 8.14 2.51 2.60
CA ILE A 20 7.50 3.73 2.13
C ILE A 20 6.55 4.29 3.18
N ALA A 21 5.71 3.44 3.79
CA ALA A 21 4.80 3.84 4.86
C ALA A 21 5.57 4.43 6.05
N SER A 22 6.66 3.78 6.47
CA SER A 22 7.54 4.30 7.53
C SER A 22 8.10 5.68 7.15
N SER A 23 8.54 5.85 5.91
CA SER A 23 9.06 7.12 5.39
C SER A 23 7.98 8.22 5.31
N CYS A 24 6.70 7.84 5.20
CA CYS A 24 5.55 8.73 5.24
C CYS A 24 5.06 9.06 6.66
N GLY A 25 5.70 8.51 7.70
CA GLY A 25 5.35 8.76 9.11
C GLY A 25 4.22 7.88 9.66
N TYR A 26 4.04 6.69 9.09
CA TYR A 26 3.25 5.64 9.74
C TYR A 26 4.14 4.85 10.69
N ASP A 27 3.76 4.80 11.96
CA ASP A 27 4.56 4.19 13.03
C ASP A 27 4.18 2.72 13.26
N ASP A 28 2.96 2.34 12.87
CA ASP A 28 2.38 1.03 13.13
C ASP A 28 1.87 0.43 11.80
N ILE A 29 2.59 -0.58 11.31
CA ILE A 29 2.36 -1.18 10.00
C ILE A 29 1.85 -2.60 10.22
N ILE A 30 0.64 -2.85 9.76
CA ILE A 30 -0.05 -4.12 9.95
C ILE A 30 -0.24 -4.77 8.58
N PHE A 31 0.38 -5.94 8.39
CA PHE A 31 0.21 -6.71 7.17
C PHE A 31 -1.12 -7.47 7.21
N VAL A 32 -1.79 -7.52 6.06
CA VAL A 32 -3.08 -8.19 5.88
C VAL A 32 -2.94 -9.16 4.72
N ASP A 33 -3.28 -10.41 4.98
CA ASP A 33 -3.15 -11.51 4.03
C ASP A 33 -4.30 -12.50 4.22
N ASP A 34 -4.99 -12.85 3.13
CA ASP A 34 -6.07 -13.83 3.16
C ASP A 34 -5.57 -15.28 2.98
N GLU A 35 -4.33 -15.48 2.51
CA GLU A 35 -3.76 -16.79 2.18
C GLU A 35 -2.75 -17.28 3.25
N GLU A 36 -2.04 -16.37 3.91
CA GLU A 36 -1.06 -16.71 4.95
C GLU A 36 -1.68 -16.65 6.36
N ASN A 37 -1.63 -17.78 7.09
CA ASN A 37 -2.11 -17.87 8.48
C ASN A 37 -1.28 -17.04 9.49
N GLU A 38 -0.16 -16.45 9.09
CA GLU A 38 0.69 -15.62 9.96
C GLU A 38 0.14 -14.20 10.12
N TYR A 39 -0.66 -13.73 9.17
CA TYR A 39 -1.24 -12.38 9.16
C TYR A 39 -2.76 -12.43 9.29
N PRO A 40 -3.38 -11.37 9.85
CA PRO A 40 -4.83 -11.27 9.87
C PRO A 40 -5.39 -11.22 8.45
N SER A 41 -6.49 -11.93 8.24
CA SER A 41 -7.25 -11.86 6.99
C SER A 41 -8.07 -10.58 6.94
N PHE A 42 -8.59 -10.26 5.75
CA PHE A 42 -9.54 -9.16 5.61
C PHE A 42 -10.76 -9.33 6.52
N ASP A 43 -11.20 -10.57 6.75
CA ASP A 43 -12.36 -10.85 7.59
C ASP A 43 -12.09 -10.58 9.08
N ASP A 44 -10.83 -10.63 9.52
CA ASP A 44 -10.45 -10.29 10.88
C ASP A 44 -10.45 -8.77 11.11
N ILE A 45 -10.01 -8.01 10.10
CA ILE A 45 -9.87 -6.56 10.20
C ILE A 45 -11.12 -5.77 9.79
N LYS A 46 -12.09 -6.38 9.08
CA LYS A 46 -13.27 -5.68 8.52
C LYS A 46 -14.13 -4.91 9.53
N ARG A 47 -13.98 -5.20 10.82
CA ARG A 47 -14.71 -4.55 11.93
C ARG A 47 -13.93 -3.37 12.53
N THR A 48 -12.66 -3.21 12.16
CA THR A 48 -11.77 -2.17 12.65
C THR A 48 -11.76 -1.02 11.65
N ASN A 49 -12.52 0.03 11.96
CA ASN A 49 -12.61 1.23 11.13
C ASN A 49 -11.65 2.33 11.63
N GLY A 50 -11.28 3.25 10.74
CA GLY A 50 -10.45 4.41 11.08
C GLY A 50 -8.94 4.21 10.91
N ILE A 51 -8.51 3.06 10.36
CA ILE A 51 -7.13 2.80 9.97
C ILE A 51 -7.03 2.88 8.43
N TYR A 52 -5.98 3.54 7.94
CA TYR A 52 -5.73 3.67 6.51
C TYR A 52 -5.32 2.33 5.91
N MET A 53 -5.66 2.10 4.64
CA MET A 53 -5.30 0.87 3.93
C MET A 53 -4.60 1.16 2.61
N THR A 54 -3.60 0.36 2.28
CA THR A 54 -2.94 0.35 0.97
C THR A 54 -2.74 -1.07 0.44
N PHE A 55 -2.44 -1.20 -0.85
CA PHE A 55 -2.31 -2.49 -1.54
C PHE A 55 -0.89 -2.73 -2.02
N ALA A 56 -0.24 -3.77 -1.48
CA ALA A 56 1.07 -4.26 -1.94
C ALA A 56 0.91 -5.42 -2.94
N ILE A 57 0.08 -5.19 -3.97
CA ILE A 57 -0.30 -6.20 -4.96
C ILE A 57 0.03 -5.70 -6.37
N CYS A 58 0.86 -6.48 -7.07
CA CYS A 58 1.32 -6.18 -8.42
C CYS A 58 0.24 -6.41 -9.49
N SER A 59 -0.65 -7.38 -9.28
CA SER A 59 -1.71 -7.70 -10.24
C SER A 59 -2.82 -6.65 -10.20
N ASN A 60 -2.94 -5.87 -11.28
CA ASN A 60 -3.96 -4.84 -11.42
C ASN A 60 -5.39 -5.40 -11.29
N ALA A 61 -5.63 -6.61 -11.82
CA ALA A 61 -6.94 -7.26 -11.76
C ALA A 61 -7.32 -7.65 -10.32
N ILE A 62 -6.37 -8.17 -9.54
CA ILE A 62 -6.58 -8.51 -8.13
C ILE A 62 -6.73 -7.22 -7.31
N ARG A 63 -5.87 -6.23 -7.55
CA ARG A 63 -5.93 -4.93 -6.87
C ARG A 63 -7.27 -4.23 -7.11
N ALA A 64 -7.82 -4.26 -8.31
CA ALA A 64 -9.14 -3.68 -8.61
C ALA A 64 -10.27 -4.36 -7.83
N LYS A 65 -10.30 -5.71 -7.81
CA LYS A 65 -11.29 -6.48 -7.04
C LYS A 65 -11.21 -6.19 -5.53
N LEU A 66 -9.99 -6.13 -5.00
CA LEU A 66 -9.77 -5.82 -3.58
C LEU A 66 -10.10 -4.36 -3.27
N TYR A 67 -9.81 -3.43 -4.17
CA TYR A 67 -10.20 -2.04 -4.02
C TYR A 67 -11.71 -1.90 -3.84
N GLU A 68 -12.51 -2.55 -4.69
CA GLU A 68 -13.98 -2.57 -4.57
C GLU A 68 -14.46 -3.23 -3.26
N LYS A 69 -13.86 -4.37 -2.89
CA LYS A 69 -14.14 -5.08 -1.64
C LYS A 69 -13.88 -4.20 -0.41
N VAL A 70 -12.73 -3.55 -0.36
CA VAL A 70 -12.31 -2.70 0.75
C VAL A 70 -13.12 -1.41 0.81
N GLN A 71 -13.37 -0.78 -0.34
CA GLN A 71 -14.16 0.45 -0.43
C GLN A 71 -15.61 0.24 0.01
N SER A 72 -16.23 -0.88 -0.39
CA SER A 72 -17.59 -1.24 0.04
C SER A 72 -17.73 -1.51 1.54
N ASN A 73 -16.62 -1.79 2.24
CA ASN A 73 -16.58 -1.97 3.69
C ASN A 73 -16.21 -0.67 4.45
N GLY A 74 -16.08 0.47 3.75
CA GLY A 74 -15.91 1.78 4.39
C GLY A 74 -14.48 2.09 4.84
N PHE A 75 -13.47 1.38 4.33
CA PHE A 75 -12.06 1.68 4.58
C PHE A 75 -11.58 2.88 3.77
N GLU A 76 -10.68 3.67 4.37
CA GLU A 76 -9.98 4.74 3.68
C GLU A 76 -8.73 4.21 2.98
N ILE A 77 -8.83 4.09 1.65
CA ILE A 77 -7.74 3.61 0.80
C ILE A 77 -6.80 4.78 0.46
N VAL A 78 -5.52 4.63 0.79
CA VAL A 78 -4.47 5.62 0.54
C VAL A 78 -3.45 5.14 -0.50
N SER A 79 -2.92 6.10 -1.25
CA SER A 79 -1.76 5.89 -2.13
C SER A 79 -0.48 6.12 -1.32
N LEU A 80 0.46 5.18 -1.37
CA LEU A 80 1.77 5.32 -0.74
C LEU A 80 2.77 5.87 -1.76
N ILE A 81 3.21 7.10 -1.56
CA ILE A 81 4.19 7.75 -2.43
C ILE A 81 5.39 8.06 -1.56
N HIS A 82 6.54 7.46 -1.87
CA HIS A 82 7.75 7.75 -1.12
C HIS A 82 8.11 9.24 -1.24
N PRO A 83 8.49 9.95 -0.15
CA PRO A 83 8.74 11.40 -0.18
C PRO A 83 9.83 11.85 -1.16
N SER A 84 10.74 10.94 -1.54
CA SER A 84 11.79 11.21 -2.52
C SER A 84 11.36 11.02 -3.98
N VAL A 85 10.09 10.68 -4.25
CA VAL A 85 9.58 10.55 -5.62
C VAL A 85 9.35 11.95 -6.18
N ILE A 86 9.92 12.22 -7.34
CA ILE A 86 9.68 13.46 -8.08
C ILE A 86 8.42 13.25 -8.93
N ILE A 87 7.31 13.84 -8.51
CA ILE A 87 6.06 13.85 -9.26
C ILE A 87 5.95 15.20 -9.97
N PHE A 88 5.73 15.19 -11.28
CA PHE A 88 5.43 16.42 -12.00
C PHE A 88 4.06 16.97 -11.57
N PRO A 89 3.89 18.29 -11.41
CA PRO A 89 2.62 18.88 -10.97
C PRO A 89 1.42 18.55 -11.87
N SER A 90 1.66 18.19 -13.13
CA SER A 90 0.64 17.78 -14.11
C SER A 90 0.24 16.31 -14.05
N ALA A 91 0.93 15.48 -13.25
CA ALA A 91 0.65 14.05 -13.17
C ALA A 91 -0.62 13.78 -12.34
N THR A 92 -1.52 12.97 -12.88
CA THR A 92 -2.71 12.50 -12.15
C THR A 92 -2.41 11.13 -11.54
N ILE A 93 -2.45 11.05 -10.20
CA ILE A 93 -2.21 9.80 -9.47
C ILE A 93 -3.55 9.23 -9.00
N GLY A 94 -3.84 8.01 -9.43
CA GLY A 94 -5.01 7.26 -8.96
C GLY A 94 -4.86 6.79 -7.51
N LYS A 95 -5.99 6.62 -6.81
CA LYS A 95 -6.02 6.05 -5.45
C LYS A 95 -5.52 4.61 -5.46
N GLY A 96 -4.73 4.23 -4.45
CA GLY A 96 -4.14 2.89 -4.33
C GLY A 96 -2.87 2.68 -5.16
N THR A 97 -2.27 3.76 -5.67
CA THR A 97 -0.95 3.72 -6.34
C THR A 97 0.16 3.68 -5.29
N CYS A 98 1.12 2.76 -5.44
CA CYS A 98 2.35 2.75 -4.66
C CYS A 98 3.52 3.18 -5.57
N ASP A 99 4.22 4.27 -5.24
CA ASP A 99 5.41 4.72 -5.96
C ASP A 99 6.63 4.71 -5.02
N ALA A 100 7.65 3.97 -5.41
CA ALA A 100 8.81 3.67 -4.61
C ALA A 100 9.99 4.58 -4.95
N LYS A 101 10.89 4.78 -3.99
CA LYS A 101 12.14 5.53 -4.18
C LYS A 101 12.86 5.05 -5.45
N CYS A 102 13.16 5.98 -6.35
CA CYS A 102 14.07 5.74 -7.47
C CYS A 102 15.46 5.41 -6.90
N SER A 103 15.73 4.11 -6.69
CA SER A 103 17.06 3.66 -6.27
C SER A 103 17.97 3.68 -7.50
N SER A 104 19.13 4.29 -7.35
CA SER A 104 20.22 4.36 -8.35
C SER A 104 20.79 2.99 -8.76
N LYS A 105 20.15 1.87 -8.37
CA LYS A 105 20.48 0.52 -8.83
C LYS A 105 19.68 0.06 -10.06
N CYS A 106 18.71 0.84 -10.54
CA CYS A 106 18.05 0.54 -11.82
C CYS A 106 18.94 0.98 -13.00
N LYS A 107 19.95 0.17 -13.33
CA LYS A 107 20.71 0.31 -14.59
C LYS A 107 19.84 -0.12 -15.77
N SER A 108 18.80 0.65 -16.10
CA SER A 108 18.12 0.53 -17.42
C SER A 108 17.26 1.71 -17.84
N CYS A 109 17.20 2.82 -17.10
CA CYS A 109 16.59 4.04 -17.62
C CYS A 109 17.67 5.06 -17.94
N HIS A 110 18.45 4.78 -18.99
CA HIS A 110 19.06 5.82 -19.82
C HIS A 110 18.80 5.43 -21.27
N MET A 111 18.28 6.43 -22.01
CA MET A 111 17.89 6.48 -23.41
C MET A 111 16.43 6.20 -23.71
#